data_AF-A0A935MWP9-F1
#
_entry.id   AF-A0A935MWP9-F1
#
_cell.length_a   1.000
_cell.length_b   1.000
_cell.length_c   1.000
_cell.angle_alpha   90.00
_cell.angle_beta   90.00
_cell.angle_gamma   90.00
#
_symmetry.space_group_name_H-M   'P 1'
#
loop_
_entity.id
_entity.type
_entity.pdbx_description
1 polymer ?
#
loop_
_entity_poly.entity_id
_entity_poly.type
_entity_poly.pdbx_seq_one_letter_code
_entity_poly.pdbx_strand_id
1 'polypeptide(L)'
;MKFQKGILSDNKPVAPASQPQSTQSPAATAVVEKDRLFQTVKEETGSERNYLKVLGIVVGLVVIVGGIVFYLTLPGVGDQVRGSTQMEMAVRDHFLTKEKRTATDITFYQCDKYFWARVGVEVRTDIKTNPIYALDKYAARIEPSGSAFNIIATPVTSPEIDVPCK
;
A
#
# COMPACT_ATOMS: atom_id res chain seq x y z
N MET A 1 4.55 21.28 -75.79
CA MET A 1 3.41 22.17 -75.45
C MET A 1 3.25 22.06 -73.92
N LYS A 2 3.33 23.07 -73.06
CA LYS A 2 3.00 24.51 -73.11
C LYS A 2 4.02 25.33 -72.30
N PHE A 3 4.16 26.58 -72.72
CA PHE A 3 4.84 27.76 -72.16
C PHE A 3 4.40 28.07 -70.71
N GLN A 4 5.08 28.86 -69.86
CA GLN A 4 5.62 30.23 -69.98
C GLN A 4 6.68 30.43 -68.86
N LYS A 5 7.88 31.01 -69.02
CA LYS A 5 8.30 32.38 -69.35
C LYS A 5 7.68 33.50 -68.50
N GLY A 6 8.51 34.11 -67.66
CA GLY A 6 8.32 35.41 -66.99
C GLY A 6 8.96 35.38 -65.59
N ILE A 7 9.80 36.31 -65.15
CA ILE A 7 10.07 37.68 -65.61
C ILE A 7 11.54 38.02 -65.27
N LEU A 8 12.15 38.71 -66.22
CA LEU A 8 13.49 39.28 -66.22
C LEU A 8 13.41 40.74 -65.70
N SER A 9 14.31 41.14 -64.81
CA SER A 9 14.73 42.54 -64.52
C SER A 9 15.98 42.39 -63.66
N ASP A 10 17.22 42.42 -64.15
CA ASP A 10 17.91 43.40 -64.99
C ASP A 10 17.96 44.80 -64.36
N ASN A 11 19.08 45.11 -63.68
CA ASN A 11 19.88 46.30 -63.99
C ASN A 11 21.16 46.43 -63.12
N LYS A 12 22.27 46.10 -63.79
CA LYS A 12 23.60 46.75 -63.87
C LYS A 12 24.51 47.05 -62.65
N PRO A 13 25.85 47.08 -62.89
CA PRO A 13 26.93 46.98 -61.90
C PRO A 13 27.58 48.33 -61.56
N VAL A 14 28.15 48.44 -60.36
CA VAL A 14 29.19 49.43 -60.02
C VAL A 14 30.15 48.82 -58.98
N ALA A 15 31.39 48.56 -59.39
CA ALA A 15 32.58 48.56 -58.53
C ALA A 15 33.18 50.00 -58.57
N PRO A 16 34.12 50.47 -57.70
CA PRO A 16 35.20 49.70 -57.05
C PRO A 16 35.65 50.25 -55.66
N ALA A 17 36.89 49.89 -55.25
CA ALA A 17 37.75 50.51 -54.23
C ALA A 17 37.58 50.01 -52.77
N SER A 18 38.58 49.57 -52.01
CA SER A 18 40.03 49.41 -52.19
C SER A 18 40.56 48.51 -51.05
N GLN A 19 41.60 47.72 -51.36
CA GLN A 19 42.50 46.96 -50.46
C GLN A 19 43.30 47.87 -49.48
N PRO A 20 43.95 47.39 -48.38
CA PRO A 20 45.00 46.34 -48.45
C PRO A 20 45.18 45.35 -47.26
N GLN A 21 45.79 44.20 -47.61
CA GLN A 21 46.74 43.32 -46.90
C GLN A 21 46.63 43.12 -45.37
N SER A 22 46.70 41.90 -44.84
CA SER A 22 47.98 41.17 -44.81
C SER A 22 47.86 39.67 -44.45
N THR A 23 48.50 38.83 -45.29
CA THR A 23 49.42 37.75 -44.91
C THR A 23 48.86 36.46 -44.28
N GLN A 24 48.63 35.41 -45.09
CA GLN A 24 49.45 34.18 -45.23
C GLN A 24 48.64 32.99 -45.80
N SER A 25 49.08 32.49 -46.96
CA SER A 25 48.76 31.18 -47.56
C SER A 25 49.86 30.18 -47.14
N PRO A 26 49.82 28.83 -47.38
CA PRO A 26 48.88 28.10 -48.23
C PRO A 26 48.44 26.67 -47.77
N ALA A 27 47.39 26.20 -48.46
CA ALA A 27 47.12 24.83 -48.91
C ALA A 27 47.17 23.63 -47.94
N ALA A 28 46.03 22.98 -47.73
CA ALA A 28 45.75 21.66 -48.33
C ALA A 28 44.31 21.20 -48.05
N THR A 29 43.64 20.76 -49.12
CA THR A 29 42.50 19.83 -49.15
C THR A 29 41.20 20.23 -48.43
N ALA A 30 40.33 20.91 -49.18
CA ALA A 30 38.88 20.77 -49.00
C ALA A 30 38.47 19.36 -49.47
N VAL A 31 38.37 18.42 -48.54
CA VAL A 31 37.67 17.15 -48.76
C VAL A 31 36.52 17.08 -47.78
N VAL A 32 35.37 17.55 -48.28
CA VAL A 32 34.01 17.03 -48.06
C VAL A 32 33.76 16.42 -46.68
N GLU A 33 33.15 17.26 -45.85
CA GLU A 33 32.41 16.95 -44.62
C GLU A 33 31.40 15.80 -44.85
N LYS A 34 31.78 14.56 -44.48
CA LYS A 34 30.92 13.36 -44.57
C LYS A 34 30.93 12.46 -43.34
N ASP A 35 31.42 12.93 -42.20
CA ASP A 35 31.53 12.12 -40.97
C ASP A 35 30.71 12.65 -39.78
N ARG A 36 29.61 13.38 -40.02
CA ARG A 36 28.74 13.90 -38.93
C ARG A 36 27.59 12.97 -38.50
N LEU A 37 27.53 11.73 -39.00
CA LEU A 37 26.44 10.78 -38.66
C LEU A 37 26.73 9.91 -37.43
N PHE A 38 27.93 10.00 -36.87
CA PHE A 38 28.29 9.32 -35.63
C PHE A 38 28.59 10.34 -34.53
N GLN A 39 27.65 11.24 -34.26
CA GLN A 39 27.54 11.77 -32.90
C GLN A 39 27.05 10.61 -32.03
N THR A 40 27.98 9.76 -31.60
CA THR A 40 27.80 8.95 -30.42
C THR A 40 27.47 9.92 -29.30
N VAL A 41 26.21 9.89 -28.87
CA VAL A 41 25.79 10.50 -27.61
C VAL A 41 26.77 9.95 -26.59
N LYS A 42 27.70 10.80 -26.13
CA LYS A 42 28.59 10.46 -25.03
C LYS A 42 27.67 9.95 -23.92
N GLU A 43 27.76 8.67 -23.59
CA GLU A 43 27.20 8.17 -22.35
C GLU A 43 27.77 9.05 -21.26
N GLU A 44 26.91 9.87 -20.64
CA GLU A 44 27.31 10.67 -19.51
C GLU A 44 27.69 9.73 -18.38
N THR A 45 28.98 9.48 -18.24
CA THR A 45 29.65 8.86 -17.08
C THR A 45 29.54 9.78 -15.86
N GLY A 46 28.32 10.18 -15.53
CA GLY A 46 27.93 11.06 -14.43
C GLY A 46 26.53 10.78 -13.88
N SER A 47 25.74 9.93 -14.55
CA SER A 47 24.33 9.69 -14.20
C SER A 47 24.12 8.67 -13.07
N GLU A 48 25.07 7.78 -12.78
CA GLU A 48 24.89 6.75 -11.74
C GLU A 48 24.71 7.33 -10.34
N ARG A 49 25.49 8.36 -9.97
CA ARG A 49 25.37 9.00 -8.65
C ARG A 49 24.07 9.77 -8.48
N ASN A 50 23.52 10.32 -9.56
CA ASN A 50 22.22 11.00 -9.51
C ASN A 50 21.08 9.98 -9.45
N TYR A 51 21.19 8.87 -10.17
CA TYR A 51 20.23 7.77 -10.09
C TYR A 51 20.16 7.18 -8.67
N LEU A 52 21.31 6.98 -8.02
CA LEU A 52 21.39 6.45 -6.65
C LEU A 52 20.79 7.41 -5.61
N LYS A 53 20.98 8.73 -5.79
CA LYS A 53 20.35 9.75 -4.94
C LYS A 53 18.83 9.74 -5.08
N VAL A 54 18.32 9.70 -6.31
CA VAL A 54 16.87 9.65 -6.56
C VAL A 54 16.27 8.36 -6.01
N LEU A 55 16.92 7.21 -6.23
CA LEU A 55 16.51 5.93 -5.68
C LEU A 55 16.42 5.99 -4.14
N GLY A 56 17.44 6.55 -3.47
CA GLY A 56 17.44 6.70 -2.02
C GLY A 56 16.27 7.54 -1.49
N ILE A 57 15.95 8.64 -2.17
CA ILE A 57 14.80 9.50 -1.82
C ILE A 57 13.48 8.73 -1.98
N VAL A 58 13.32 8.01 -3.10
CA VAL A 58 12.10 7.23 -3.37
C VAL A 58 11.92 6.11 -2.35
N VAL A 59 12.98 5.34 -2.06
CA VAL A 59 12.94 4.28 -1.05
C VAL A 59 12.63 4.87 0.33
N GLY A 60 13.26 5.98 0.71
CA GLY A 60 12.98 6.67 1.97
C GLY A 60 11.51 7.08 2.08
N LEU A 61 10.93 7.64 1.02
CA LEU A 61 9.51 7.99 0.97
C LEU A 61 8.61 6.76 1.10
N VAL A 62 8.92 5.67 0.40
CA VAL A 62 8.13 4.43 0.49
C VAL A 62 8.17 3.85 1.90
N VAL A 63 9.31 3.88 2.58
CA VAL A 63 9.43 3.39 3.96
C VAL A 63 8.64 4.27 4.92
N ILE A 64 8.69 5.60 4.78
CA ILE A 64 7.94 6.52 5.64
C ILE A 64 6.43 6.34 5.43
N VAL A 65 5.97 6.40 4.18
CA VAL A 65 4.54 6.27 3.84
C VAL A 65 4.04 4.88 4.21
N GLY A 66 4.79 3.84 3.87
CA GLY A 66 4.47 2.45 4.23
C GLY A 66 4.42 2.24 5.73
N GLY A 67 5.35 2.83 6.48
CA GLY A 67 5.37 2.78 7.95
C GLY A 67 4.15 3.46 8.58
N ILE A 68 3.76 4.64 8.07
CA ILE A 68 2.57 5.36 8.55
C ILE A 68 1.30 4.56 8.24
N VAL A 69 1.14 4.05 7.02
CA VAL A 69 -0.02 3.23 6.63
C VAL A 69 -0.08 1.98 7.49
N PHE A 70 1.05 1.28 7.65
CA PHE A 70 1.12 0.08 8.50
C PHE A 70 0.72 0.38 9.94
N TYR A 71 1.23 1.48 10.51
CA TYR A 71 0.89 1.92 11.86
C TYR A 71 -0.61 2.16 12.03
N LEU A 72 -1.26 2.80 11.04
CA LEU A 72 -2.70 3.10 11.08
C LEU A 72 -3.57 1.87 10.80
N THR A 73 -3.04 0.83 10.16
CA THR A 73 -3.78 -0.41 9.85
C THR A 73 -3.68 -1.49 10.92
N LEU A 74 -2.87 -1.30 11.96
CA LEU A 74 -2.86 -2.22 13.10
C LEU A 74 -4.23 -2.17 13.80
N PRO A 75 -4.89 -3.33 14.01
CA PRO A 75 -6.18 -3.36 14.69
C PRO A 75 -6.04 -2.74 16.07
N GLY A 76 -6.92 -1.80 16.38
CA GLY A 76 -6.98 -1.16 17.69
C GLY A 76 -7.54 -2.11 18.75
N VAL A 77 -7.38 -1.74 20.01
CA VAL A 77 -8.04 -2.41 21.13
C VAL A 77 -9.56 -2.28 20.95
N GLY A 78 -10.26 -3.41 20.92
CA GLY A 78 -11.71 -3.47 20.74
C GLY A 78 -12.17 -3.64 19.29
N ASP A 79 -11.25 -3.73 18.33
CA ASP A 79 -11.63 -4.04 16.94
C ASP A 79 -11.99 -5.52 16.78
N GLN A 80 -12.95 -5.76 15.88
CA GLN A 80 -13.36 -7.12 15.52
C GLN A 80 -12.22 -7.80 14.77
N VAL A 81 -11.75 -8.91 15.30
CA VAL A 81 -10.70 -9.73 14.69
C VAL A 81 -11.26 -11.09 14.32
N ARG A 82 -10.64 -11.71 13.32
CA ARG A 82 -10.91 -13.11 13.03
C ARG A 82 -10.15 -13.98 14.02
N GLY A 83 -10.88 -14.71 14.86
CA GLY A 83 -10.29 -15.65 15.81
C GLY A 83 -9.51 -16.74 15.07
N SER A 84 -8.48 -17.28 15.73
CA SER A 84 -7.80 -18.47 15.22
C SER A 84 -8.73 -19.69 15.33
N THR A 85 -8.58 -20.67 14.45
CA THR A 85 -9.38 -21.91 14.47
C THR A 85 -9.31 -22.62 15.83
N GLN A 86 -8.16 -22.58 16.50
CA GLN A 86 -7.99 -23.18 17.82
C GLN A 86 -8.78 -22.44 18.91
N MET A 87 -8.85 -21.10 18.84
CA MET A 87 -9.67 -20.32 19.77
C MET A 87 -11.15 -20.57 19.55
N GLU A 88 -11.60 -20.64 18.29
CA GLU A 88 -12.98 -21.00 17.97
C GLU A 88 -13.38 -22.36 18.51
N MET A 89 -12.51 -23.37 18.32
CA MET A 89 -12.75 -24.70 18.88
C MET A 89 -12.77 -24.69 20.41
N ALA A 90 -11.84 -23.98 21.05
CA ALA A 90 -11.79 -23.90 22.51
C ALA A 90 -13.03 -23.21 23.10
N VAL A 91 -13.53 -22.14 22.47
CA VAL A 91 -14.78 -21.48 22.87
C VAL A 91 -15.96 -22.42 22.68
N ARG A 92 -16.10 -23.04 21.51
CA ARG A 92 -17.19 -24.00 21.26
C ARG A 92 -17.18 -25.15 22.27
N ASP A 93 -16.01 -25.72 22.55
CA ASP A 93 -15.85 -26.80 23.51
C ASP A 93 -16.18 -26.34 24.94
N HIS A 94 -15.75 -25.14 25.35
CA HIS A 94 -16.08 -24.58 26.66
C HIS A 94 -17.60 -24.43 26.85
N PHE A 95 -18.30 -23.86 25.85
CA PHE A 95 -19.74 -23.70 25.92
C PHE A 95 -20.49 -25.04 25.90
N LEU A 96 -20.00 -26.03 25.15
CA LEU A 96 -20.58 -27.38 25.14
C LEU A 96 -20.34 -28.13 26.46
N THR A 97 -19.14 -28.01 27.05
CA THR A 97 -18.74 -28.80 28.21
C THR A 97 -19.17 -28.18 29.54
N LYS A 98 -18.95 -26.87 29.72
CA LYS A 98 -19.23 -26.12 30.96
C LYS A 98 -20.65 -25.57 30.99
N GLU A 99 -21.03 -24.80 29.98
CA GLU A 99 -22.35 -24.14 29.92
C GLU A 99 -23.47 -25.06 29.40
N LYS A 100 -23.10 -26.23 28.83
CA LYS A 100 -24.02 -27.20 28.21
C LYS A 100 -24.89 -26.58 27.11
N ARG A 101 -24.32 -25.67 26.31
CA ARG A 101 -25.00 -25.00 25.19
C ARG A 101 -24.21 -25.07 23.89
N THR A 102 -24.95 -25.04 22.80
CA THR A 102 -24.39 -24.92 21.46
C THR A 102 -24.13 -23.44 21.15
N ALA A 103 -22.87 -23.09 20.93
CA ALA A 103 -22.52 -21.77 20.39
C ALA A 103 -22.85 -21.72 18.88
N THR A 104 -23.61 -20.71 18.46
CA THR A 104 -24.00 -20.51 17.05
C THR A 104 -23.00 -19.57 16.39
N ASP A 105 -23.07 -18.29 16.76
CA ASP A 105 -22.27 -17.20 16.24
C ASP A 105 -21.18 -16.80 17.23
N ILE A 106 -19.94 -16.69 16.77
CA ILE A 106 -18.81 -16.27 17.61
C ILE A 106 -18.10 -15.13 16.90
N THR A 107 -18.07 -13.97 17.55
CA THR A 107 -17.34 -12.80 17.08
C THR A 107 -16.25 -12.46 18.08
N PHE A 108 -15.00 -12.39 17.60
CA PHE A 108 -13.84 -12.10 18.44
C PHE A 108 -13.44 -10.63 18.30
N TYR A 109 -12.89 -10.12 19.39
CA TYR A 109 -12.39 -8.77 19.55
C TYR A 109 -11.03 -8.86 20.24
N GLN A 110 -10.05 -8.16 19.70
CA GLN A 110 -8.71 -8.16 20.27
C GLN A 110 -8.62 -7.08 21.36
N CYS A 111 -8.22 -7.49 22.56
CA CYS A 111 -7.86 -6.58 23.65
C CYS A 111 -6.36 -6.67 23.92
N ASP A 112 -5.81 -5.76 24.72
CA ASP A 112 -4.36 -5.67 24.96
C ASP A 112 -3.72 -7.00 25.41
N LYS A 113 -4.33 -7.68 26.39
CA LYS A 113 -3.74 -8.88 27.04
C LYS A 113 -4.60 -10.14 26.91
N TYR A 114 -5.82 -10.00 26.39
CA TYR A 114 -6.80 -11.06 26.31
C TYR A 114 -7.64 -10.85 25.06
N PHE A 115 -8.36 -11.89 24.63
CA PHE A 115 -9.36 -11.76 23.58
C PHE A 115 -10.74 -11.76 24.20
N TRP A 116 -11.60 -10.91 23.69
CA TRP A 116 -13.00 -10.87 24.08
C TRP A 116 -13.82 -11.49 22.96
N ALA A 117 -14.78 -12.34 23.28
CA ALA A 117 -15.65 -12.97 22.30
C ALA A 117 -17.10 -12.78 22.70
N ARG A 118 -17.89 -12.24 21.77
CA ARG A 118 -19.35 -12.29 21.86
C ARG A 118 -19.80 -13.60 21.24
N VAL A 119 -20.51 -14.39 22.02
CA VAL A 119 -20.98 -15.72 21.67
C VAL A 119 -22.50 -15.72 21.67
N GLY A 120 -23.09 -15.93 20.50
CA GLY A 120 -24.48 -16.32 20.35
C GLY A 120 -24.65 -17.77 20.77
N VAL A 121 -25.66 -18.05 21.57
CA VAL A 121 -26.03 -19.40 21.98
C VAL A 121 -27.46 -19.70 21.58
N GLU A 122 -27.74 -20.98 21.34
CA GLU A 122 -29.08 -21.45 21.02
C GLU A 122 -30.04 -21.21 22.20
N VAL A 123 -31.12 -20.47 21.94
CA VAL A 123 -32.18 -20.20 22.93
C VAL A 123 -33.13 -21.38 23.00
N ARG A 124 -33.25 -21.96 24.20
CA ARG A 124 -34.16 -23.07 24.47
C ARG A 124 -35.41 -22.54 25.16
N THR A 125 -36.41 -22.17 24.38
CA THR A 125 -37.68 -21.60 24.88
C THR A 125 -38.62 -22.64 25.51
N ASP A 126 -38.30 -23.93 25.35
CA ASP A 126 -39.01 -25.07 25.91
C ASP A 126 -38.82 -25.20 27.43
N ILE A 127 -37.70 -24.70 27.98
CA ILE A 127 -37.38 -24.77 29.41
C ILE A 127 -37.61 -23.42 30.08
N LYS A 128 -38.88 -23.10 30.39
CA LYS A 128 -39.27 -21.83 31.04
C LYS A 128 -38.81 -21.70 32.50
N THR A 129 -38.30 -22.78 33.11
CA THR A 129 -38.03 -22.84 34.56
C THR A 129 -36.78 -22.07 34.97
N ASN A 130 -35.87 -21.75 34.04
CA ASN A 130 -34.64 -21.04 34.36
C ASN A 130 -34.37 -19.89 33.35
N PRO A 131 -34.36 -18.62 33.79
CA PRO A 131 -34.26 -17.45 32.92
C PRO A 131 -32.92 -17.37 32.16
N ILE A 132 -31.90 -18.11 32.60
CA ILE A 132 -30.61 -18.15 31.92
C ILE A 132 -30.76 -18.78 30.53
N TYR A 133 -31.68 -19.73 30.32
CA TYR A 133 -31.89 -20.38 28.99
C TYR A 133 -32.65 -19.52 27.98
N ALA A 134 -33.21 -18.40 28.44
CA ALA A 134 -33.80 -17.38 27.57
C ALA A 134 -32.73 -16.41 26.99
N LEU A 135 -31.51 -16.43 27.52
CA LEU A 135 -30.42 -15.57 27.04
C LEU A 135 -29.79 -16.15 25.77
N ASP A 136 -29.72 -15.31 24.74
CA ASP A 136 -29.16 -15.59 23.43
C ASP A 136 -27.67 -15.23 23.34
N LYS A 137 -27.15 -14.41 24.27
CA LYS A 137 -25.81 -13.83 24.20
C LYS A 137 -24.99 -14.04 25.46
N TYR A 138 -23.72 -14.37 25.24
CA TYR A 138 -22.69 -14.49 26.25
C TYR A 138 -21.46 -13.69 25.86
N ALA A 139 -20.81 -13.10 26.85
CA ALA A 139 -19.50 -12.48 26.75
C ALA A 139 -18.46 -13.46 27.30
N ALA A 140 -17.49 -13.84 26.48
CA ALA A 140 -16.41 -14.75 26.86
C ALA A 140 -15.08 -14.01 26.83
N ARG A 141 -14.38 -14.00 27.97
CA ARG A 141 -12.99 -13.54 28.06
C ARG A 141 -12.07 -14.73 27.87
N ILE A 142 -11.13 -14.61 26.94
CA ILE A 142 -10.23 -15.67 26.50
C ILE A 142 -8.80 -15.21 26.81
N GLU A 143 -8.17 -15.89 27.77
CA GLU A 143 -6.80 -15.62 28.17
C GLU A 143 -5.88 -16.73 27.67
N PRO A 144 -4.79 -16.41 26.97
CA PRO A 144 -3.80 -17.41 26.56
C PRO A 144 -3.06 -17.92 27.80
N SER A 145 -3.18 -19.22 28.08
CA SER A 145 -2.52 -19.92 29.18
C SER A 145 -1.59 -20.99 28.60
N GLY A 146 -0.48 -20.55 28.02
CA GLY A 146 0.50 -21.44 27.37
C GLY A 146 -0.08 -22.10 26.11
N SER A 147 -0.34 -23.41 26.18
CA SER A 147 -0.95 -24.19 25.08
C SER A 147 -2.48 -24.29 25.15
N ALA A 148 -3.10 -23.77 26.21
CA ALA A 148 -4.54 -23.79 26.43
C ALA A 148 -5.10 -22.36 26.55
N PHE A 149 -6.40 -22.22 26.34
CA PHE A 149 -7.11 -20.97 26.57
C PHE A 149 -7.93 -21.09 27.86
N ASN A 150 -7.72 -20.15 28.79
CA ASN A 150 -8.62 -19.99 29.92
C ASN A 150 -9.80 -19.13 29.47
N ILE A 151 -11.02 -19.69 29.55
CA ILE A 151 -12.23 -19.06 29.04
C ILE A 151 -13.15 -18.81 30.21
N ILE A 152 -13.53 -17.54 30.39
CA ILE A 152 -14.48 -17.11 31.41
C ILE A 152 -15.70 -16.57 30.66
N ALA A 153 -16.79 -17.32 30.69
CA ALA A 153 -18.05 -16.93 30.08
C ALA A 153 -18.96 -16.23 31.10
N THR A 154 -19.59 -15.14 30.68
CA THR A 154 -20.57 -14.38 31.46
C THR A 154 -21.81 -14.13 30.60
N PRO A 155 -23.03 -14.40 31.11
CA PRO A 155 -24.25 -14.11 30.36
C PRO A 155 -24.43 -12.61 30.18
N VAL A 156 -24.79 -12.17 28.98
CA VAL A 156 -25.06 -10.76 28.69
C VAL A 156 -26.48 -10.44 29.13
N THR A 157 -26.62 -9.88 30.33
CA THR A 157 -27.92 -9.46 30.89
C THR A 157 -28.18 -7.95 30.73
N SER A 158 -27.17 -7.19 30.31
CA SER A 158 -27.21 -5.73 30.17
C SER A 158 -26.27 -5.28 29.05
N PRO A 159 -26.59 -4.19 28.33
CA PRO A 159 -25.69 -3.61 27.31
C PRO A 159 -24.32 -3.20 27.87
N GLU A 160 -24.19 -2.97 29.18
CA GLU A 160 -22.92 -2.61 29.80
C GLU A 160 -21.88 -3.75 29.84
N ILE A 161 -22.35 -4.99 29.74
CA ILE A 161 -21.53 -6.22 29.74
C ILE A 161 -21.19 -6.62 28.30
N ASP A 162 -21.93 -6.09 27.32
CA ASP A 162 -21.76 -6.34 25.89
C ASP A 162 -20.71 -5.42 25.23
N VAL A 163 -19.83 -4.81 26.05
CA VAL A 163 -18.77 -3.93 25.58
C VAL A 163 -17.46 -4.72 25.52
N PRO A 164 -16.82 -4.82 24.34
CA PRO A 164 -15.53 -5.50 24.23
C PRO A 164 -14.46 -4.75 25.03
N CYS A 165 -13.54 -5.50 25.63
CA CYS A 165 -12.31 -4.98 26.25
C CYS A 165 -12.48 -4.03 27.46
N LYS A 166 -13.60 -4.16 28.20
CA LYS A 166 -13.85 -3.40 29.43
C LYS A 166 -12.99 -3.83 30.62
#